data_AF-A0A9E4PW83-F1
#
_entry.id   AF-A0A9E4PW83-F1
#
_cell.length_a   1.000
_cell.length_b   1.000
_cell.length_c   1.000
_cell.angle_alpha   90.00
_cell.angle_beta   90.00
_cell.angle_gamma   90.00
#
_symmetry.space_group_name_H-M   'P 1'
#
loop_
_entity.id
_entity.type
_entity.pdbx_description
1 polymer ?
#
loop_
_entity_poly.entity_id
_entity_poly.type
_entity_poly.pdbx_seq_one_letter_code
_entity_poly.pdbx_strand_id
1 'polypeptide(L)'
;MKDSQHGVTTSGAATLIDRVSGYLPLDSTELIGQAYTFAEQCHQGQMRLSGEPYIAHPLETALFLADLHLDDHTIIAALLHDVVEDCGVTLKELESRFGPEVTLLVDGVTKLTRMDLKMQGTGGVGPDFPEEQDHLYAESLRKMLVAMAEDIRVVLIKLADRLHNMQTLDALPEDKRRRIAQETLDIYSPLAHRLGIWEIKWRLDDLAFRH
;
A
#
# COMPACT_ATOMS: atom_id res chain seq x y z
N MET A 1 -21.27 -13.06 -22.28
CA MET A 1 -20.53 -11.79 -22.14
C MET A 1 -20.04 -11.61 -20.70
N LYS A 2 -19.34 -12.60 -20.12
CA LYS A 2 -18.79 -12.54 -18.75
C LYS A 2 -17.28 -12.85 -18.67
N ASP A 3 -16.66 -13.19 -19.79
CA ASP A 3 -15.31 -13.82 -19.79
C ASP A 3 -14.15 -12.82 -19.96
N SER A 4 -14.42 -11.53 -20.13
CA SER A 4 -13.37 -10.54 -20.42
C SER A 4 -12.72 -9.91 -19.17
N GLN A 5 -13.30 -10.07 -17.97
CA GLN A 5 -12.73 -9.50 -16.73
C GLN A 5 -11.79 -10.44 -15.98
N HIS A 6 -11.87 -11.76 -16.20
CA HIS A 6 -10.93 -12.72 -15.60
C HIS A 6 -9.56 -12.74 -16.29
N GLY A 7 -9.45 -12.31 -17.55
CA GLY A 7 -8.19 -12.37 -18.30
C GLY A 7 -7.11 -11.39 -17.82
N VAL A 8 -7.51 -10.26 -17.24
CA VAL A 8 -6.57 -9.21 -16.79
C VAL A 8 -5.97 -9.56 -15.43
N THR A 9 -6.76 -10.10 -14.49
CA THR A 9 -6.27 -10.47 -13.15
C THR A 9 -5.38 -11.72 -13.19
N THR A 10 -5.75 -12.75 -13.96
CA THR A 10 -4.90 -13.94 -14.12
C THR A 10 -3.54 -13.63 -14.78
N SER A 11 -3.49 -12.66 -15.70
CA SER A 11 -2.23 -12.21 -16.31
C SER A 11 -1.33 -11.48 -15.31
N GLY A 12 -1.92 -10.66 -14.44
CA GLY A 12 -1.19 -9.92 -13.42
C GLY A 12 -0.56 -10.83 -12.36
N ALA A 13 -1.31 -11.83 -11.88
CA ALA A 13 -0.80 -12.85 -10.97
C ALA A 13 0.41 -13.61 -11.55
N ALA A 14 0.30 -14.06 -12.81
CA ALA A 14 1.38 -14.75 -13.49
C ALA A 14 2.63 -13.87 -13.63
N THR A 15 2.45 -12.57 -13.89
CA THR A 15 3.54 -11.60 -13.99
C THR A 15 4.26 -11.44 -12.65
N LEU A 16 3.52 -11.36 -11.54
CA LEU A 16 4.11 -11.29 -10.21
C LEU A 16 4.92 -12.54 -9.91
N ILE A 17 4.35 -13.72 -10.15
CA ILE A 17 5.03 -15.01 -9.93
C ILE A 17 6.30 -15.15 -10.78
N ASP A 18 6.24 -14.79 -12.06
CA ASP A 18 7.41 -14.79 -12.94
C ASP A 18 8.52 -13.90 -12.38
N ARG A 19 8.18 -12.67 -11.99
CA ARG A 19 9.13 -11.71 -11.43
C ARG A 19 9.77 -12.20 -10.12
N VAL A 20 8.97 -12.71 -9.19
CA VAL A 20 9.51 -13.20 -7.90
C VAL A 20 10.28 -14.52 -8.04
N SER A 21 9.95 -15.35 -9.03
CA SER A 21 10.70 -16.58 -9.33
C SER A 21 12.14 -16.31 -9.80
N GLY A 22 12.41 -15.10 -10.27
CA GLY A 22 13.74 -14.66 -10.65
C GLY A 22 14.72 -14.53 -9.48
N TYR A 23 14.22 -14.37 -8.24
CA TYR A 23 15.09 -14.11 -7.08
C TYR A 23 14.68 -14.79 -5.75
N LEU A 24 13.48 -15.36 -5.66
CA LEU A 24 12.98 -16.09 -4.48
C LEU A 24 12.93 -17.60 -4.74
N PRO A 25 13.01 -18.43 -3.67
CA PRO A 25 12.89 -19.89 -3.80
C PRO A 25 11.45 -20.29 -4.17
N LEU A 26 11.30 -21.49 -4.74
CA LEU A 26 10.01 -22.00 -5.22
C LEU A 26 8.93 -22.01 -4.13
N ASP A 27 9.25 -22.49 -2.92
CA ASP A 27 8.32 -22.53 -1.79
C ASP A 27 7.74 -21.14 -1.47
N SER A 28 8.57 -20.09 -1.52
CA SER A 28 8.13 -18.70 -1.33
C SER A 28 7.23 -18.23 -2.47
N THR A 29 7.54 -18.58 -3.73
CA THR A 29 6.69 -18.22 -4.88
C THR A 29 5.31 -18.90 -4.81
N GLU A 30 5.25 -20.15 -4.35
CA GLU A 30 3.99 -20.86 -4.12
C GLU A 30 3.16 -20.16 -3.04
N LEU A 31 3.79 -19.75 -1.94
CA LEU A 31 3.11 -19.03 -0.86
C LEU A 31 2.59 -17.66 -1.30
N ILE A 32 3.35 -16.93 -2.14
CA ILE A 32 2.90 -15.69 -2.78
C ILE A 32 1.67 -15.92 -3.66
N GLY A 33 1.65 -17.02 -4.44
CA GLY A 33 0.49 -17.39 -5.26
C GLY A 33 -0.76 -17.70 -4.43
N GLN A 34 -0.58 -18.35 -3.29
CA GLN A 34 -1.66 -18.60 -2.32
C GLN A 34 -2.18 -17.28 -1.71
N ALA A 35 -1.28 -16.37 -1.36
CA ALA A 35 -1.64 -15.04 -0.84
C ALA A 35 -2.43 -14.22 -1.86
N TYR A 36 -2.01 -14.22 -3.13
CA TYR A 36 -2.73 -13.57 -4.22
C TYR A 36 -4.15 -14.14 -4.36
N THR A 37 -4.28 -15.47 -4.41
CA THR A 37 -5.58 -16.13 -4.56
C THR A 37 -6.51 -15.80 -3.39
N PHE A 38 -5.96 -15.75 -2.18
CA PHE A 38 -6.71 -15.36 -0.99
C PHE A 38 -7.17 -13.89 -1.05
N ALA A 39 -6.27 -12.97 -1.42
CA ALA A 39 -6.62 -11.56 -1.59
C ALA A 39 -7.69 -11.35 -2.67
N GLU A 40 -7.58 -12.04 -3.81
CA GLU A 40 -8.57 -11.97 -4.90
C GLU A 40 -9.96 -12.43 -4.43
N GLN A 41 -10.01 -13.50 -3.64
CA GLN A 41 -11.26 -14.01 -3.05
C GLN A 41 -11.85 -13.02 -2.04
N CYS A 42 -11.02 -12.44 -1.16
CA CYS A 42 -11.46 -11.46 -0.18
C CYS A 42 -12.07 -10.23 -0.84
N HIS A 43 -11.43 -9.71 -1.89
CA HIS A 43 -11.88 -8.54 -2.62
C HIS A 43 -12.86 -8.86 -3.77
N GLN A 44 -13.41 -10.07 -3.83
CA GLN A 44 -14.28 -10.48 -4.92
C GLN A 44 -15.54 -9.61 -4.98
N GLY A 45 -15.80 -9.03 -6.16
CA GLY A 45 -16.93 -8.14 -6.39
C GLY A 45 -16.72 -6.70 -5.91
N GLN A 46 -15.56 -6.39 -5.31
CA GLN A 46 -15.17 -5.02 -4.98
C GLN A 46 -14.53 -4.34 -6.20
N MET A 47 -14.87 -3.07 -6.39
CA MET A 47 -14.36 -2.24 -7.48
C MET A 47 -13.75 -0.96 -6.92
N ARG A 48 -12.64 -0.51 -7.51
CA ARG A 48 -12.09 0.82 -7.22
C ARG A 48 -12.95 1.90 -7.86
N LEU A 49 -12.78 3.14 -7.40
CA LEU A 49 -13.42 4.31 -8.00
C LEU A 49 -12.96 4.56 -9.44
N SER A 50 -11.78 4.06 -9.83
CA SER A 50 -11.29 4.05 -11.22
C SER A 50 -12.05 3.07 -12.13
N GLY A 51 -12.85 2.15 -11.57
CA GLY A 51 -13.61 1.14 -12.31
C GLY A 51 -12.91 -0.22 -12.45
N GLU A 52 -11.69 -0.36 -11.93
CA GLU A 52 -10.93 -1.62 -11.94
C GLU A 52 -11.30 -2.52 -10.74
N PRO A 53 -11.13 -3.85 -10.85
CA PRO A 53 -11.26 -4.76 -9.71
C PRO A 53 -10.32 -4.35 -8.58
N TYR A 54 -10.78 -4.39 -7.33
CA TYR A 54 -9.98 -3.92 -6.19
C TYR A 54 -8.64 -4.66 -6.06
N ILE A 55 -8.60 -5.96 -6.40
CA ILE A 55 -7.38 -6.78 -6.39
C ILE A 55 -6.22 -6.21 -7.23
N ALA A 56 -6.50 -5.36 -8.23
CA ALA A 56 -5.46 -4.67 -8.98
C ALA A 56 -4.58 -3.82 -8.06
N HIS A 57 -5.14 -3.24 -6.99
CA HIS A 57 -4.37 -2.40 -6.08
C HIS A 57 -3.32 -3.14 -5.26
N PRO A 58 -3.66 -4.19 -4.49
CA PRO A 58 -2.66 -4.99 -3.79
C PRO A 58 -1.65 -5.63 -4.75
N LEU A 59 -2.08 -6.01 -5.96
CA LEU A 59 -1.18 -6.58 -6.96
C LEU A 59 -0.13 -5.58 -7.46
N GLU A 60 -0.51 -4.37 -7.84
CA GLU A 60 0.45 -3.34 -8.29
C GLU A 60 1.42 -2.94 -7.17
N THR A 61 0.93 -2.85 -5.94
CA THR A 61 1.77 -2.64 -4.74
C THR A 61 2.80 -3.77 -4.60
N ALA A 62 2.38 -5.03 -4.74
CA ALA A 62 3.28 -6.18 -4.66
C ALA A 62 4.28 -6.24 -5.83
N LEU A 63 3.85 -5.92 -7.05
CA LEU A 63 4.72 -5.87 -8.24
C LEU A 63 5.83 -4.83 -8.10
N PHE A 64 5.50 -3.67 -7.54
CA PHE A 64 6.49 -2.62 -7.29
C PHE A 64 7.52 -3.06 -6.24
N LEU A 65 7.09 -3.73 -5.16
CA LEU A 65 8.01 -4.25 -4.14
C LEU A 65 8.86 -5.42 -4.67
N ALA A 66 8.31 -6.21 -5.59
CA ALA A 66 9.06 -7.26 -6.29
C ALA A 66 10.14 -6.67 -7.21
N ASP A 67 9.90 -5.52 -7.84
CA ASP A 67 10.94 -4.79 -8.60
C ASP A 67 12.11 -4.36 -7.71
N LEU A 68 11.83 -4.02 -6.45
CA LEU A 68 12.83 -3.72 -5.44
C LEU A 68 13.48 -4.96 -4.82
N HIS A 69 13.14 -6.17 -5.30
CA HIS A 69 13.66 -7.47 -4.84
C HIS A 69 13.48 -7.70 -3.33
N LEU A 70 12.33 -7.29 -2.76
CA LEU A 70 12.04 -7.52 -1.35
C LEU A 70 11.67 -8.98 -1.05
N ASP A 71 11.80 -9.35 0.23
CA ASP A 71 11.52 -10.70 0.71
C ASP A 71 10.07 -11.13 0.51
N ASP A 72 9.84 -12.44 0.56
CA ASP A 72 8.54 -13.07 0.36
C ASP A 72 7.49 -12.58 1.36
N HIS A 73 7.84 -12.46 2.64
CA HIS A 73 6.93 -11.95 3.67
C HIS A 73 6.41 -10.55 3.33
N THR A 74 7.26 -9.68 2.78
CA THR A 74 6.90 -8.32 2.34
C THR A 74 5.94 -8.36 1.16
N ILE A 75 6.23 -9.20 0.15
CA ILE A 75 5.35 -9.35 -1.02
C ILE A 75 3.99 -9.90 -0.61
N ILE A 76 3.97 -10.91 0.27
CA ILE A 76 2.74 -11.49 0.82
C ILE A 76 1.97 -10.42 1.61
N ALA A 77 2.64 -9.69 2.50
CA ALA A 77 1.99 -8.64 3.29
C ALA A 77 1.42 -7.53 2.40
N ALA A 78 2.10 -7.17 1.30
CA ALA A 78 1.60 -6.21 0.33
C ALA A 78 0.34 -6.68 -0.41
N LEU A 79 0.23 -7.97 -0.74
CA LEU A 79 -1.00 -8.54 -1.31
C LEU A 79 -2.17 -8.53 -0.31
N LEU A 80 -1.86 -8.57 0.99
CA LEU A 80 -2.84 -8.76 2.07
C LEU A 80 -3.13 -7.49 2.87
N HIS A 81 -2.47 -6.36 2.57
CA HIS A 81 -2.44 -5.21 3.48
C HIS A 81 -3.81 -4.59 3.79
N ASP A 82 -4.77 -4.69 2.86
CA ASP A 82 -6.13 -4.15 3.00
C ASP A 82 -7.18 -5.19 3.41
N VAL A 83 -6.86 -6.50 3.43
CA VAL A 83 -7.87 -7.55 3.67
C VAL A 83 -8.46 -7.51 5.08
N VAL A 84 -7.72 -6.95 6.04
CA VAL A 84 -8.19 -6.76 7.42
C VAL A 84 -9.21 -5.64 7.51
N GLU A 85 -8.98 -4.52 6.81
CA GLU A 85 -9.87 -3.36 6.84
C GLU A 85 -11.10 -3.55 5.95
N ASP A 86 -10.90 -4.02 4.71
CA ASP A 86 -11.94 -3.99 3.67
C ASP A 86 -12.74 -5.28 3.58
N CYS A 87 -12.18 -6.40 4.04
CA CYS A 87 -12.80 -7.72 3.94
C CYS A 87 -13.16 -8.32 5.30
N GLY A 88 -12.74 -7.69 6.40
CA GLY A 88 -13.00 -8.16 7.75
C GLY A 88 -12.23 -9.42 8.14
N VAL A 89 -11.13 -9.74 7.44
CA VAL A 89 -10.26 -10.86 7.79
C VAL A 89 -9.59 -10.59 9.13
N THR A 90 -9.53 -11.61 10.00
CA THR A 90 -8.90 -11.45 11.32
C THR A 90 -7.39 -11.70 11.25
N LEU A 91 -6.62 -10.99 12.08
CA LEU A 91 -5.16 -11.23 12.19
C LEU A 91 -4.83 -12.68 12.57
N LYS A 92 -5.69 -13.32 13.38
CA LYS A 92 -5.54 -14.74 13.74
C LYS A 92 -5.68 -15.67 12.53
N GLU A 93 -6.58 -15.34 11.60
CA GLU A 93 -6.72 -16.08 10.35
C GLU A 93 -5.48 -15.92 9.49
N LEU A 94 -4.96 -14.69 9.34
CA LEU A 94 -3.72 -14.44 8.61
C LEU A 94 -2.54 -15.20 9.21
N GLU A 95 -2.41 -15.19 10.53
CA GLU A 95 -1.32 -15.89 11.23
C GLU A 95 -1.38 -17.40 10.99
N SER A 96 -2.58 -17.98 10.98
CA SER A 96 -2.76 -19.41 10.71
C SER A 96 -2.42 -19.82 9.28
N ARG A 97 -2.55 -18.90 8.32
CA ARG A 97 -2.36 -19.17 6.88
C ARG A 97 -0.96 -18.82 6.39
N PHE A 98 -0.44 -17.67 6.82
CA PHE A 98 0.79 -17.06 6.27
C PHE A 98 1.86 -16.82 7.34
N GLY A 99 1.58 -17.18 8.59
CA GLY A 99 2.54 -17.10 9.69
C GLY A 99 2.57 -15.75 10.42
N PRO A 100 3.28 -15.70 11.56
CA PRO A 100 3.28 -14.54 12.45
C PRO A 100 3.98 -13.31 11.85
N GLU A 101 4.97 -13.52 10.98
CA GLU A 101 5.75 -12.42 10.41
C GLU A 101 4.93 -11.61 9.40
N VAL A 102 4.22 -12.28 8.48
CA VAL A 102 3.27 -11.63 7.57
C VAL A 102 2.18 -10.90 8.35
N THR A 103 1.62 -11.54 9.38
CA THR A 103 0.59 -10.91 10.22
C THR A 103 1.09 -9.66 10.92
N LEU A 104 2.33 -9.66 11.42
CA LEU A 104 2.94 -8.49 12.04
C LEU A 104 3.06 -7.34 11.05
N LEU A 105 3.50 -7.63 9.81
CA LEU A 105 3.60 -6.63 8.74
C LEU A 105 2.22 -6.06 8.38
N VAL A 106 1.22 -6.90 8.16
CA VAL A 106 -0.15 -6.47 7.81
C VAL A 106 -0.77 -5.65 8.93
N ASP A 107 -0.62 -6.07 10.19
CA ASP A 107 -1.09 -5.32 11.35
C ASP A 107 -0.38 -3.96 11.47
N GLY A 108 0.94 -3.93 11.23
CA GLY A 108 1.73 -2.70 11.20
C GLY A 108 1.22 -1.70 10.14
N VAL A 109 0.97 -2.18 8.92
CA VAL A 109 0.44 -1.35 7.82
C VAL A 109 -0.98 -0.87 8.15
N THR A 110 -1.83 -1.76 8.64
CA THR A 110 -3.21 -1.44 9.04
C THR A 110 -3.27 -0.37 10.12
N LYS A 111 -2.44 -0.50 11.16
CA LYS A 111 -2.32 0.50 12.24
C LYS A 111 -1.85 1.84 11.70
N LEU A 112 -0.86 1.85 10.80
CA LEU A 112 -0.36 3.06 10.18
C LEU A 112 -1.47 3.77 9.37
N THR A 113 -2.20 3.03 8.53
CA THR A 113 -3.35 3.53 7.77
C THR A 113 -4.44 4.12 8.68
N ARG A 114 -4.82 3.42 9.75
CA ARG A 114 -5.82 3.93 10.72
C ARG A 114 -5.34 5.19 11.45
N MET A 115 -4.04 5.31 11.70
CA MET A 115 -3.47 6.48 12.33
C MET A 115 -3.42 7.71 11.40
N ASP A 116 -3.25 7.50 10.09
CA ASP A 116 -3.33 8.52 9.04
C ASP A 116 -4.78 9.02 8.91
N LEU A 117 -5.76 8.11 8.86
CA LEU A 117 -7.19 8.46 8.76
C LEU A 117 -7.69 9.32 9.93
N LYS A 118 -7.18 9.08 11.15
CA LYS A 118 -7.53 9.89 12.33
C LYS A 118 -7.06 11.34 12.23
N MET A 119 -5.95 11.60 11.54
CA MET A 119 -5.46 12.96 11.26
C MET A 119 -6.29 13.65 10.17
N GLN A 120 -6.88 12.89 9.26
CA GLN A 120 -7.77 13.43 8.23
C GLN A 120 -9.16 13.79 8.77
N GLY A 121 -9.62 13.11 9.83
CA GLY A 121 -10.92 13.33 10.49
C GLY A 121 -11.00 14.53 11.43
N THR A 122 -9.86 15.12 11.83
CA THR A 122 -9.81 16.43 12.48
C THR A 122 -10.00 17.50 11.41
N GLY A 123 -11.27 17.73 11.05
CA GLY A 123 -11.64 18.61 9.95
C GLY A 123 -11.14 20.05 10.12
N GLY A 124 -10.68 20.62 9.01
CA GLY A 124 -10.65 22.06 8.78
C GLY A 124 -9.41 22.80 9.26
N VAL A 125 -8.23 22.47 8.73
CA VAL A 125 -7.10 23.42 8.78
C VAL A 125 -7.17 24.25 7.50
N GLY A 126 -7.70 25.47 7.63
CA GLY A 126 -7.52 26.48 6.59
C GLY A 126 -6.05 26.89 6.49
N PRO A 127 -5.62 27.51 5.38
CA PRO A 127 -4.22 27.95 5.16
C PRO A 127 -3.69 28.97 6.21
N ASP A 128 -4.50 29.37 7.19
CA ASP A 128 -4.23 30.41 8.17
C ASP A 128 -3.61 29.90 9.49
N PHE A 129 -3.38 28.59 9.67
CA PHE A 129 -2.82 28.01 10.91
C PHE A 129 -1.58 27.12 10.67
N PRO A 130 -0.39 27.72 10.39
CA PRO A 130 0.85 26.98 10.11
C PRO A 130 1.29 26.07 11.27
N GLU A 131 1.09 26.48 12.52
CA GLU A 131 1.53 25.74 13.71
C GLU A 131 0.82 24.39 13.87
N GLU A 132 -0.47 24.31 13.52
CA GLU A 132 -1.22 23.04 13.56
C GLU A 132 -0.80 22.09 12.42
N GLN A 133 -0.43 22.64 11.27
CA GLN A 133 0.04 21.87 10.12
C GLN A 133 1.42 21.24 10.40
N ASP A 134 2.33 22.00 11.01
CA ASP A 134 3.63 21.50 11.47
C ASP A 134 3.48 20.43 12.56
N HIS A 135 2.51 20.57 13.47
CA HIS A 135 2.22 19.56 14.49
C HIS A 135 1.69 18.26 13.87
N LEU A 136 0.71 18.33 12.96
CA LEU A 136 0.18 17.13 12.27
C LEU A 136 1.27 16.42 11.46
N TYR A 137 2.15 17.20 10.81
CA TYR A 137 3.32 16.67 10.12
C TYR A 137 4.28 15.97 11.09
N ALA A 138 4.63 16.60 12.20
CA ALA A 138 5.53 16.04 13.21
C ALA A 138 4.96 14.76 13.85
N GLU A 139 3.65 14.71 14.10
CA GLU A 139 2.99 13.51 14.59
C GLU A 139 2.97 12.38 13.55
N SER A 140 2.69 12.69 12.29
CA SER A 140 2.68 11.70 11.19
C SER A 140 4.06 11.09 11.02
N LEU A 141 5.08 11.95 11.02
CA LEU A 141 6.48 11.56 10.99
C LEU A 141 6.86 10.73 12.21
N ARG A 142 6.43 11.10 13.43
CA ARG A 142 6.69 10.35 14.65
C ARG A 142 6.09 8.94 14.59
N LYS A 143 4.86 8.80 14.12
CA LYS A 143 4.18 7.49 13.98
C LYS A 143 4.90 6.60 12.98
N MET A 144 5.28 7.18 11.84
CA MET A 144 6.05 6.50 10.81
C MET A 144 7.43 6.07 11.32
N LEU A 145 8.11 6.90 12.11
CA LEU A 145 9.36 6.54 12.78
C LEU A 145 9.19 5.40 13.79
N VAL A 146 8.06 5.34 14.51
CA VAL A 146 7.75 4.22 15.41
C VAL A 146 7.53 2.94 14.61
N ALA A 147 6.77 2.99 13.50
CA ALA A 147 6.57 1.85 12.61
C ALA A 147 7.90 1.36 12.00
N MET A 148 8.77 2.28 11.57
CA MET A 148 10.12 1.94 11.09
C MET A 148 11.00 1.29 12.14
N ALA A 149 10.88 1.72 13.41
CA ALA A 149 11.66 1.17 14.51
C ALA A 149 11.27 -0.27 14.84
N GLU A 150 10.05 -0.69 14.52
CA GLU A 150 9.59 -2.07 14.66
C GLU A 150 9.97 -2.91 13.43
N ASP A 151 9.63 -2.44 12.22
CA ASP A 151 10.02 -3.10 10.97
C ASP A 151 9.96 -2.12 9.78
N ILE A 152 11.10 -1.91 9.12
CA ILE A 152 11.20 -1.03 7.94
C ILE A 152 10.29 -1.48 6.78
N ARG A 153 9.99 -2.78 6.69
CA ARG A 153 9.16 -3.36 5.60
C ARG A 153 7.73 -2.82 5.64
N VAL A 154 7.19 -2.52 6.82
CA VAL A 154 5.88 -1.86 6.97
C VAL A 154 5.85 -0.52 6.23
N VAL A 155 6.93 0.24 6.32
CA VAL A 155 7.04 1.54 5.67
C VAL A 155 7.25 1.41 4.16
N LEU A 156 8.00 0.40 3.72
CA LEU A 156 8.13 0.10 2.29
C LEU A 156 6.78 -0.25 1.66
N ILE A 157 6.00 -1.10 2.31
CA ILE A 157 4.65 -1.44 1.87
C ILE A 157 3.78 -0.18 1.80
N LYS A 158 3.84 0.68 2.82
CA LYS A 158 3.04 1.91 2.84
C LYS A 158 3.43 2.91 1.76
N LEU A 159 4.72 3.02 1.46
CA LEU A 159 5.21 3.86 0.36
C LEU A 159 4.77 3.33 -1.01
N ALA A 160 4.79 2.02 -1.21
CA ALA A 160 4.30 1.39 -2.43
C ALA A 160 2.78 1.53 -2.59
N ASP A 161 2.01 1.33 -1.52
CA ASP A 161 0.56 1.61 -1.46
C ASP A 161 0.28 3.06 -1.86
N ARG A 162 0.97 4.02 -1.20
CA ARG A 162 0.83 5.45 -1.52
C ARG A 162 1.15 5.76 -2.98
N LEU A 163 2.21 5.15 -3.53
CA LEU A 163 2.59 5.33 -4.92
C LEU A 163 1.47 4.89 -5.87
N HIS A 164 0.88 3.71 -5.65
CA HIS A 164 -0.22 3.25 -6.49
C HIS A 164 -1.50 4.09 -6.31
N ASN A 165 -1.77 4.59 -5.10
CA ASN A 165 -2.86 5.54 -4.87
C ASN A 165 -2.66 6.85 -5.63
N MET A 166 -1.43 7.36 -5.69
CA MET A 166 -1.09 8.54 -6.50
C MET A 166 -1.25 8.30 -8.00
N GLN A 167 -0.99 7.09 -8.50
CA GLN A 167 -1.18 6.73 -9.92
C GLN A 167 -2.65 6.66 -10.33
N THR A 168 -3.55 6.40 -9.37
CA THR A 168 -4.99 6.22 -9.60
C THR A 168 -5.82 7.40 -9.07
N LEU A 169 -5.15 8.50 -8.75
CA LEU A 169 -5.72 9.63 -8.01
C LEU A 169 -6.81 10.39 -8.80
N ASP A 170 -6.74 10.37 -10.13
CA ASP A 170 -7.67 11.09 -11.02
C ASP A 170 -9.13 10.66 -10.89
N ALA A 171 -9.40 9.46 -10.37
CA ALA A 171 -10.76 9.00 -10.12
C ALA A 171 -11.43 9.73 -8.94
N LEU A 172 -10.69 10.50 -8.14
CA LEU A 172 -11.21 11.20 -6.96
C LEU A 172 -11.63 12.65 -7.27
N PRO A 173 -12.56 13.22 -6.46
CA PRO A 173 -12.86 14.65 -6.48
C PRO A 173 -11.63 15.54 -6.25
N GLU A 174 -11.60 16.73 -6.86
CA GLU A 174 -10.46 17.67 -6.81
C GLU A 174 -9.97 18.01 -5.41
N ASP A 175 -10.87 18.19 -4.45
CA ASP A 175 -10.51 18.47 -3.05
C ASP A 175 -9.74 17.30 -2.42
N LYS A 176 -10.13 16.06 -2.74
CA LYS A 176 -9.43 14.84 -2.28
C LYS A 176 -8.08 14.69 -2.98
N ARG A 177 -8.01 14.95 -4.29
CA ARG A 177 -6.76 14.87 -5.05
C ARG A 177 -5.70 15.80 -4.49
N ARG A 178 -6.04 17.09 -4.31
CA ARG A 178 -5.11 18.08 -3.72
C ARG A 178 -4.63 17.71 -2.33
N ARG A 179 -5.56 17.24 -1.47
CA ARG A 179 -5.22 16.82 -0.10
C ARG A 179 -4.22 15.66 -0.09
N ILE A 180 -4.48 14.63 -0.90
CA ILE A 180 -3.61 13.44 -1.00
C ILE A 180 -2.25 13.77 -1.63
N ALA A 181 -2.23 14.64 -2.64
CA ALA A 181 -0.99 15.13 -3.25
C ALA A 181 -0.13 15.92 -2.24
N GLN A 182 -0.76 16.83 -1.48
CA GLN A 182 -0.08 17.59 -0.44
C GLN A 182 0.48 16.68 0.68
N GLU A 183 -0.33 15.73 1.16
CA GLU A 183 0.11 14.72 2.14
C GLU A 183 1.30 13.89 1.62
N THR A 184 1.32 13.61 0.31
CA THR A 184 2.42 12.89 -0.36
C THR A 184 3.71 13.69 -0.33
N LEU A 185 3.66 14.99 -0.62
CA LEU A 185 4.82 15.88 -0.61
C LEU A 185 5.31 16.16 0.82
N ASP A 186 4.39 16.30 1.77
CA ASP A 186 4.75 16.66 3.13
C ASP A 186 5.31 15.45 3.88
N ILE A 187 4.73 14.26 3.72
CA ILE A 187 5.07 13.10 4.57
C ILE A 187 5.85 12.03 3.78
N TYR A 188 5.27 11.50 2.71
CA TYR A 188 5.75 10.27 2.08
C TYR A 188 7.01 10.47 1.23
N SER A 189 7.11 11.59 0.50
CA SER A 189 8.31 11.90 -0.29
C SER A 189 9.53 12.17 0.59
N PRO A 190 9.48 13.01 1.65
CA PRO A 190 10.57 13.20 2.59
C PRO A 190 10.98 11.91 3.31
N LEU A 191 10.03 11.01 3.56
CA LEU A 191 10.33 9.70 4.10
C LEU A 191 11.14 8.83 3.13
N ALA A 192 10.66 8.69 1.89
CA ALA A 192 11.36 7.94 0.86
C ALA A 192 12.79 8.48 0.66
N HIS A 193 12.95 9.80 0.72
CA HIS A 193 14.26 10.47 0.70
C HIS A 193 15.15 10.03 1.88
N ARG A 194 14.64 10.04 3.11
CA ARG A 194 15.40 9.65 4.32
C ARG A 194 15.80 8.18 4.32
N LEU A 195 15.00 7.31 3.70
CA LEU A 195 15.32 5.89 3.50
C LEU A 195 16.31 5.66 2.35
N GLY A 196 16.68 6.70 1.60
CA GLY A 196 17.55 6.58 0.43
C GLY A 196 16.87 5.96 -0.79
N ILE A 197 15.54 5.81 -0.78
CA ILE A 197 14.77 5.20 -1.86
C ILE A 197 14.34 6.28 -2.85
N TRP A 198 15.35 6.79 -3.56
CA TRP A 198 15.18 7.90 -4.48
C TRP A 198 14.14 7.64 -5.57
N GLU A 199 14.06 6.40 -6.06
CA GLU A 199 13.09 6.04 -7.09
C GLU A 199 11.64 6.28 -6.64
N ILE A 200 11.26 5.85 -5.43
CA ILE A 200 9.93 6.10 -4.88
C ILE A 200 9.71 7.60 -4.73
N LYS A 201 10.67 8.32 -4.13
CA LYS A 201 10.58 9.77 -3.89
C LYS A 201 10.26 10.51 -5.19
N TRP A 202 11.05 10.28 -6.24
CA TRP A 202 10.88 10.99 -7.52
C TRP A 202 9.52 10.71 -8.16
N ARG A 203 9.05 9.46 -8.12
CA ARG A 203 7.73 9.10 -8.67
C ARG A 203 6.59 9.75 -7.86
N LEU A 204 6.71 9.76 -6.53
CA LEU A 204 5.73 10.41 -5.65
C LEU A 204 5.67 11.92 -5.89
N ASP A 205 6.83 12.59 -5.98
CA ASP A 205 6.91 14.02 -6.26
C ASP A 205 6.27 14.36 -7.61
N ASP A 206 6.64 13.64 -8.67
CA ASP A 206 6.12 13.89 -10.01
C ASP A 206 4.61 13.72 -10.10
N LEU A 207 4.06 12.68 -9.44
CA LEU A 207 2.61 12.47 -9.39
C LEU A 207 1.92 13.55 -8.54
N ALA A 208 2.51 13.96 -7.43
CA ALA A 208 1.93 14.97 -6.57
C ALA A 208 1.90 16.35 -7.24
N PHE A 209 2.94 16.74 -7.98
CA PHE A 209 2.98 18.02 -8.68
C PHE A 209 1.96 18.15 -9.83
N ARG A 210 1.35 17.04 -10.27
CA ARG A 210 0.29 17.06 -11.29
C ARG A 210 -1.09 17.46 -10.74
N HIS A 211 -1.28 17.52 -9.43
CA HIS A 211 -2.57 17.72 -8.76
C HIS A 211 -2.59 18.92 -7.81
#